data_AF-A0A7C2J5A6-F1
#
_entry.id   AF-A0A7C2J5A6-F1
#
_cell.length_a   1.000
_cell.length_b   1.000
_cell.length_c   1.000
_cell.angle_alpha   90.00
_cell.angle_beta   90.00
_cell.angle_gamma   90.00
#
_symmetry.space_group_name_H-M   'P 1'
#
loop_
_entity.id
_entity.type
_entity.pdbx_description
1 polymer ?
#
loop_
_entity_poly.entity_id
_entity_poly.type
_entity_poly.pdbx_seq_one_letter_code
_entity_poly.pdbx_strand_id
1 'polypeptide(L)'
;MLAPGQTCCAKSAPSTANSNVSTTNSSPSASDSAPSAAVPVAQETTQEAPKVPPEQLDSLVAPIALYPDPMLSQVLVASTYPLELIQLQQWLERNKGLKDKALVDAVSKQSWDPSIQAMAALPDVVKRLADDIQWTTDLGNAFLAQQTDVMDAVQRMRQKAQGTGALQSNEQQRVETRVVEEK
;
A
#
# COMPACT_ATOMS: atom_id res chain seq x y z
N MET A 1 58.10 48.19 -35.32
CA MET A 1 57.72 48.27 -33.89
C MET A 1 56.52 47.35 -33.70
N LEU A 2 56.76 46.05 -33.45
CA LEU A 2 56.91 45.35 -32.17
C LEU A 2 55.56 44.94 -31.52
N ALA A 3 55.31 43.63 -31.59
CA ALA A 3 54.35 42.70 -30.95
C ALA A 3 53.24 43.20 -29.97
N PRO A 4 52.04 42.57 -30.03
CA PRO A 4 51.05 42.55 -28.95
C PRO A 4 51.36 41.43 -27.92
N GLY A 5 51.36 41.78 -26.62
CA GLY A 5 51.65 40.89 -25.50
C GLY A 5 50.40 40.47 -24.71
N GLN A 6 50.23 39.15 -24.58
CA GLN A 6 49.21 38.37 -23.86
C GLN A 6 49.48 38.30 -22.33
N THR A 7 48.42 38.19 -21.52
CA THR A 7 48.28 37.31 -20.34
C THR A 7 46.91 37.60 -19.70
N CYS A 8 45.87 36.80 -19.96
CA CYS A 8 45.53 35.52 -19.32
C CYS A 8 44.95 35.69 -17.89
N CYS A 9 43.62 35.70 -17.79
CA CYS A 9 42.90 35.24 -16.61
C CYS A 9 42.22 33.90 -16.98
N ALA A 10 42.54 32.87 -16.21
CA ALA A 10 41.94 31.53 -16.28
C ALA A 10 40.81 31.42 -15.25
N LYS A 11 39.67 30.80 -15.61
CA LYS A 11 39.10 29.65 -14.87
C LYS A 11 37.90 29.01 -15.59
N SER A 12 38.10 27.73 -15.92
CA SER A 12 37.12 26.64 -16.09
C SER A 12 36.32 26.53 -17.39
N ALA A 13 36.68 25.46 -18.11
CA ALA A 13 36.12 24.93 -19.34
C ALA A 13 34.81 24.15 -19.11
N PRO A 14 34.00 24.02 -20.15
CA PRO A 14 33.54 22.70 -20.58
C PRO A 14 34.23 22.32 -21.89
N SER A 15 34.89 21.15 -21.90
CA SER A 15 35.49 20.60 -23.11
C SER A 15 34.41 20.03 -24.02
N THR A 16 34.34 20.63 -25.20
CA THR A 16 33.66 20.25 -26.42
C THR A 16 34.07 18.88 -26.93
N ALA A 17 33.14 18.19 -27.63
CA ALA A 17 33.32 17.53 -28.93
C ALA A 17 32.15 16.54 -29.16
N ASN A 18 31.53 16.39 -30.33
CA ASN A 18 31.61 17.10 -31.61
C ASN A 18 30.43 16.64 -32.47
N SER A 19 29.96 17.53 -33.34
CA SER A 19 28.96 17.35 -34.38
C SER A 19 29.35 16.28 -35.42
N ASN A 20 28.40 15.59 -36.05
CA ASN A 20 28.08 15.82 -37.47
C ASN A 20 26.85 15.06 -37.99
N VAL A 21 26.14 15.75 -38.88
CA VAL A 21 25.05 15.33 -39.77
C VAL A 21 25.49 14.28 -40.79
N SER A 22 24.59 13.36 -41.19
CA SER A 22 24.39 12.92 -42.59
C SER A 22 23.22 11.95 -42.74
N THR A 23 22.24 12.35 -43.54
CA THR A 23 21.33 11.51 -44.31
C THR A 23 22.12 10.51 -45.17
N THR A 24 21.69 9.25 -45.27
CA THR A 24 21.51 8.43 -46.50
C THR A 24 21.52 6.91 -46.22
N ASN A 25 20.49 6.24 -46.76
CA ASN A 25 20.59 4.97 -47.50
C ASN A 25 20.87 3.62 -46.78
N SER A 26 19.84 2.76 -46.82
CA SER A 26 19.84 1.32 -47.15
C SER A 26 20.64 0.30 -46.33
N SER A 27 19.90 -0.73 -45.87
CA SER A 27 20.35 -2.06 -45.43
C SER A 27 21.36 -2.70 -46.40
N PRO A 28 22.30 -3.56 -45.94
CA PRO A 28 21.99 -4.97 -45.66
C PRO A 28 22.69 -5.60 -44.44
N SER A 29 22.09 -6.73 -44.03
CA SER A 29 22.53 -7.83 -43.17
C SER A 29 24.04 -8.12 -43.05
N ALA A 30 24.51 -8.42 -41.83
CA ALA A 30 25.44 -9.53 -41.53
C ALA A 30 25.68 -9.68 -40.02
N SER A 31 25.58 -10.92 -39.53
CA SER A 31 25.92 -11.34 -38.17
C SER A 31 27.39 -11.11 -37.84
N ASP A 32 27.67 -10.56 -36.65
CA ASP A 32 28.95 -10.73 -35.96
C ASP A 32 28.70 -10.80 -34.45
N SER A 33 29.00 -11.97 -33.88
CA SER A 33 28.97 -12.23 -32.45
C SER A 33 30.37 -12.00 -31.90
N ALA A 34 30.53 -10.99 -31.04
CA ALA A 34 31.73 -10.79 -30.22
C ALA A 34 31.36 -10.65 -28.73
N PRO A 35 32.18 -11.17 -27.81
CA PRO A 35 31.77 -11.51 -26.45
C PRO A 35 31.66 -10.26 -25.55
N SER A 36 30.55 -10.18 -24.81
CA SER A 36 30.33 -9.15 -23.80
C SER A 36 31.27 -9.38 -22.60
N ALA A 37 32.06 -8.37 -22.28
CA ALA A 37 32.90 -8.32 -21.10
C ALA A 37 32.04 -8.41 -19.83
N ALA A 38 32.34 -9.39 -18.97
CA ALA A 38 31.71 -9.55 -17.67
C ALA A 38 32.06 -8.34 -16.78
N VAL A 39 31.07 -7.49 -16.53
CA VAL A 39 31.09 -6.54 -15.43
C VAL A 39 30.86 -7.32 -14.12
N PRO A 40 31.57 -7.03 -13.02
CA PRO A 40 31.24 -7.61 -11.73
C PRO A 40 29.87 -7.08 -11.31
N VAL A 41 28.90 -7.98 -11.23
CA VAL A 41 27.56 -7.70 -10.70
C VAL A 41 27.75 -7.37 -9.23
N ALA A 42 27.65 -6.08 -8.89
CA ALA A 42 27.48 -5.66 -7.51
C ALA A 42 26.20 -6.36 -7.02
N GLN A 43 26.35 -7.25 -6.05
CA GLN A 43 25.25 -7.87 -5.34
C GLN A 43 24.52 -6.76 -4.60
N GLU A 44 23.51 -6.19 -5.25
CA GLU A 44 22.42 -5.52 -4.56
C GLU A 44 21.75 -6.61 -3.71
N THR A 45 22.13 -6.70 -2.43
CA THR A 45 21.26 -7.31 -1.44
C THR A 45 19.94 -6.55 -1.52
N THR A 46 18.99 -7.10 -2.26
CA THR A 46 17.58 -6.73 -2.18
C THR A 46 17.23 -6.88 -0.71
N GLN A 47 17.23 -5.76 0.01
CA GLN A 47 16.75 -5.71 1.38
C GLN A 47 15.24 -5.84 1.26
N GLU A 48 14.80 -7.09 1.10
CA GLU A 48 13.40 -7.49 1.25
C GLU A 48 12.95 -6.87 2.58
N ALA A 49 11.92 -6.02 2.52
CA ALA A 49 11.42 -5.34 3.70
C ALA A 49 11.23 -6.39 4.82
N PRO A 50 11.75 -6.17 6.04
CA PRO A 50 11.73 -7.18 7.07
C PRO A 50 10.30 -7.68 7.26
N LYS A 51 10.09 -8.96 6.97
CA LYS A 51 8.79 -9.61 7.12
C LYS A 51 8.40 -9.55 8.60
N VAL A 52 7.24 -8.97 8.91
CA VAL A 52 6.74 -8.89 10.30
C VAL A 52 6.53 -10.32 10.79
N PRO A 53 7.11 -10.71 11.95
CA PRO A 53 7.00 -12.08 12.45
C PRO A 53 5.55 -12.44 12.78
N PRO A 54 5.18 -13.73 12.70
CA PRO A 54 3.79 -14.18 12.84
C PRO A 54 3.17 -13.82 14.19
N GLU A 55 3.94 -13.81 15.27
CA GLU A 55 3.47 -13.42 16.62
C GLU A 55 3.10 -11.93 16.71
N GLN A 56 3.84 -11.09 15.98
CA GLN A 56 3.55 -9.67 15.89
C GLN A 56 2.37 -9.41 14.95
N LEU A 57 2.23 -10.18 13.86
CA LEU A 57 1.03 -10.16 13.04
C LEU A 57 -0.20 -10.56 13.84
N ASP A 58 -0.12 -11.62 14.66
CA ASP A 58 -1.20 -12.07 15.54
C ASP A 58 -1.65 -10.94 16.48
N SER A 59 -0.69 -10.19 17.05
CA SER A 59 -0.96 -9.04 17.91
C SER A 59 -1.59 -7.86 17.14
N LEU A 60 -1.14 -7.63 15.91
CA LEU A 60 -1.62 -6.58 15.03
C LEU A 60 -3.06 -6.82 14.59
N VAL A 61 -3.41 -8.07 14.28
CA VAL A 61 -4.74 -8.47 13.81
C VAL A 61 -5.69 -8.86 14.93
N ALA A 62 -5.20 -9.12 16.15
CA ALA A 62 -6.03 -9.45 17.32
C ALA A 62 -7.28 -8.57 17.50
N PRO A 63 -7.21 -7.22 17.41
CA PRO A 63 -8.39 -6.36 17.58
C PRO A 63 -9.40 -6.46 16.44
N ILE A 64 -8.98 -6.84 15.24
CA ILE A 64 -9.84 -6.95 14.04
C ILE A 64 -10.23 -8.39 13.72
N ALA A 65 -9.62 -9.38 14.37
CA ALA A 65 -9.84 -10.79 14.07
C ALA A 65 -11.30 -11.22 14.29
N LEU A 66 -12.02 -10.56 15.19
CA LEU A 66 -13.44 -10.83 15.44
C LEU A 66 -14.39 -10.11 14.46
N TYR A 67 -13.88 -9.26 13.56
CA TYR A 67 -14.71 -8.63 12.54
C TYR A 67 -15.09 -9.63 11.46
N PRO A 68 -16.30 -9.55 10.88
CA PRO A 68 -16.71 -10.41 9.77
C PRO A 68 -15.83 -10.14 8.52
N ASP A 69 -15.53 -11.19 7.75
CA ASP A 69 -14.64 -11.17 6.56
C ASP A 69 -14.91 -10.00 5.60
N PRO A 70 -16.16 -9.68 5.21
CA PRO A 70 -16.42 -8.55 4.32
C PRO A 70 -16.05 -7.19 4.92
N MET A 71 -16.12 -7.03 6.25
CA MET A 71 -15.64 -5.82 6.92
C MET A 71 -14.12 -5.82 7.09
N LEU A 72 -13.53 -6.99 7.32
CA LEU A 72 -12.09 -7.15 7.51
C LEU A 72 -11.33 -6.72 6.25
N SER A 73 -11.71 -7.24 5.09
CA SER A 73 -11.07 -6.86 3.82
C SER A 73 -11.19 -5.36 3.58
N GLN A 74 -12.36 -4.79 3.86
CA GLN A 74 -12.62 -3.36 3.72
C GLN A 74 -11.71 -2.51 4.64
N VAL A 75 -11.51 -2.94 5.88
CA VAL A 75 -10.62 -2.29 6.85
C VAL A 75 -9.16 -2.40 6.43
N LEU A 76 -8.72 -3.56 5.94
CA LEU A 76 -7.35 -3.77 5.46
C LEU A 76 -7.04 -2.86 4.27
N VAL A 77 -7.96 -2.75 3.31
CA VAL A 77 -7.79 -1.81 2.19
C VAL A 77 -7.83 -0.37 2.68
N ALA A 78 -8.76 0.01 3.56
CA ALA A 78 -8.80 1.36 4.11
C ALA A 78 -7.51 1.72 4.88
N SER A 79 -6.89 0.75 5.55
CA SER A 79 -5.65 0.95 6.32
C SER A 79 -4.44 1.31 5.46
N THR A 80 -4.47 1.06 4.15
CA THR A 80 -3.44 1.53 3.21
C THR A 80 -3.59 3.02 2.85
N TYR A 81 -4.66 3.68 3.32
CA TYR A 81 -4.95 5.11 3.11
C TYR A 81 -5.16 5.85 4.45
N PRO A 82 -4.16 5.87 5.36
CA PRO A 82 -4.30 6.45 6.70
C PRO A 82 -4.65 7.94 6.67
N LEU A 83 -4.16 8.68 5.66
CA LEU A 83 -4.49 10.10 5.49
C LEU A 83 -5.97 10.31 5.14
N GLU A 84 -6.54 9.47 4.28
CA GLU A 84 -7.95 9.56 3.90
C GLU A 84 -8.87 9.19 5.06
N LEU A 85 -8.44 8.26 5.93
CA LEU A 85 -9.13 7.91 7.18
C LEU A 85 -9.28 9.10 8.14
N ILE A 86 -8.22 9.88 8.33
CA ILE A 86 -8.27 11.10 9.16
C ILE A 86 -9.21 12.13 8.53
N GLN A 87 -9.12 12.32 7.21
CA GLN A 87 -10.00 13.25 6.49
C GLN A 87 -11.46 12.83 6.60
N LEU A 88 -11.75 11.54 6.45
CA LEU A 88 -13.08 10.97 6.63
C LEU A 88 -13.58 11.18 8.06
N GLN A 89 -12.76 10.92 9.08
CA GLN A 89 -13.12 11.18 10.48
C GLN A 89 -13.51 12.64 10.69
N GLN A 90 -12.64 13.59 10.27
CA GLN A 90 -12.92 15.01 10.41
C GLN A 90 -14.19 15.43 9.65
N TRP A 91 -14.39 14.86 8.46
CA TRP A 91 -15.59 15.10 7.67
C TRP A 91 -16.85 14.58 8.37
N LEU A 92 -16.82 13.38 8.93
CA LEU A 92 -17.92 12.82 9.73
C LEU A 92 -18.21 13.70 10.95
N GLU A 93 -17.18 14.25 11.58
CA GLU A 93 -17.34 15.16 12.71
C GLU A 93 -17.98 16.51 12.32
N ARG A 94 -17.71 17.00 11.12
CA ARG A 94 -18.38 18.19 10.58
C ARG A 94 -19.81 17.88 10.10
N ASN A 95 -20.07 16.64 9.70
CA ASN A 95 -21.31 16.19 9.08
C ASN A 95 -22.10 15.18 9.94
N LYS A 96 -22.03 15.30 11.28
CA LYS A 96 -22.71 14.38 12.23
C LYS A 96 -24.24 14.30 12.04
N GLY A 97 -24.84 15.24 11.30
CA GLY A 97 -26.25 15.25 10.95
C GLY A 97 -26.63 14.39 9.74
N LEU A 98 -25.67 13.91 8.94
CA LEU A 98 -25.92 13.05 7.78
C LEU A 98 -25.96 11.59 8.22
N LYS A 99 -26.99 10.87 7.80
CA LYS A 99 -27.18 9.44 8.10
C LYS A 99 -27.66 8.67 6.87
N ASP A 100 -27.46 7.36 6.90
CA ASP A 100 -27.96 6.41 5.91
C ASP A 100 -27.66 6.88 4.47
N LYS A 101 -28.69 6.97 3.63
CA LYS A 101 -28.56 7.40 2.23
C LYS A 101 -27.94 8.79 2.09
N ALA A 102 -28.27 9.74 2.97
CA ALA A 102 -27.73 11.10 2.87
C ALA A 102 -26.22 11.14 3.14
N LEU A 103 -25.74 10.24 4.00
CA LEU A 103 -24.31 10.06 4.25
C LEU A 103 -23.61 9.48 3.02
N VAL A 104 -24.17 8.41 2.46
CA VAL A 104 -23.64 7.74 1.26
C VAL A 104 -23.60 8.71 0.06
N ASP A 105 -24.69 9.43 -0.20
CA ASP A 105 -24.75 10.41 -1.29
C ASP A 105 -23.74 11.56 -1.12
N ALA A 106 -23.43 11.93 0.13
CA ALA A 106 -22.49 13.02 0.43
C ALA A 106 -21.03 12.56 0.39
N VAL A 107 -20.73 11.34 0.85
CA VAL A 107 -19.38 10.76 0.76
C VAL A 107 -19.03 10.36 -0.67
N SER A 108 -20.00 9.92 -1.48
CA SER A 108 -19.76 9.62 -2.90
C SER A 108 -19.44 10.84 -3.76
N LYS A 109 -19.64 12.06 -3.24
CA LYS A 109 -19.17 13.30 -3.87
C LYS A 109 -17.71 13.61 -3.56
N GLN A 110 -17.12 12.93 -2.58
CA GLN A 110 -15.71 13.08 -2.26
C GLN A 110 -14.87 12.29 -3.26
N SER A 111 -13.64 12.74 -3.52
CA SER A 111 -12.69 12.08 -4.42
C SER A 111 -11.98 10.88 -3.77
N TRP A 112 -12.52 10.33 -2.69
CA TRP A 112 -11.94 9.20 -1.96
C TRP A 112 -12.24 7.88 -2.67
N ASP A 113 -11.37 6.88 -2.46
CA ASP A 113 -11.60 5.52 -2.96
C ASP A 113 -12.92 4.95 -2.41
N PRO A 114 -13.67 4.12 -3.17
CA PRO A 114 -14.87 3.43 -2.69
C PRO A 114 -14.66 2.73 -1.33
N SER A 115 -13.45 2.26 -1.05
CA SER A 115 -13.09 1.65 0.23
C SER A 115 -13.23 2.60 1.41
N ILE A 116 -12.80 3.84 1.24
CA ILE A 116 -12.92 4.91 2.23
C ILE A 116 -14.35 5.44 2.27
N GLN A 117 -15.03 5.51 1.12
CA GLN A 117 -16.44 5.90 1.10
C GLN A 117 -17.31 4.92 1.90
N ALA A 118 -17.07 3.61 1.75
CA ALA A 118 -17.78 2.57 2.50
C ALA A 118 -17.55 2.66 4.02
N MET A 119 -16.36 3.11 4.44
CA MET A 119 -16.03 3.35 5.85
C MET A 119 -16.88 4.45 6.50
N ALA A 120 -17.50 5.36 5.72
CA ALA A 120 -18.38 6.39 6.28
C ALA A 120 -19.57 5.80 7.03
N ALA A 121 -20.10 4.66 6.59
CA ALA A 121 -21.18 3.94 7.26
C ALA A 121 -20.77 3.30 8.59
N LEU A 122 -19.46 3.28 8.90
CA LEU A 122 -18.86 2.63 10.07
C LEU A 122 -18.03 3.64 10.88
N PRO A 123 -18.66 4.67 11.46
CA PRO A 123 -17.95 5.77 12.13
C PRO A 123 -17.11 5.30 13.33
N ASP A 124 -17.52 4.24 14.04
CA ASP A 124 -16.77 3.69 15.17
C ASP A 124 -15.45 3.05 14.72
N VAL A 125 -15.45 2.37 13.56
CA VAL A 125 -14.26 1.76 12.98
C VAL A 125 -13.31 2.84 12.46
N VAL A 126 -13.85 3.84 11.76
CA VAL A 126 -13.08 5.01 11.30
C VAL A 126 -12.43 5.71 12.49
N LYS A 127 -13.18 5.94 13.56
CA LYS A 127 -12.64 6.55 14.78
C LYS A 127 -11.50 5.73 15.37
N ARG A 128 -11.65 4.41 15.47
CA ARG A 128 -10.59 3.54 15.99
C ARG A 128 -9.33 3.59 15.14
N LEU A 129 -9.47 3.49 13.82
CA LEU A 129 -8.34 3.55 12.88
C LEU A 129 -7.67 4.94 12.93
N ALA A 130 -8.47 6.01 13.04
CA ALA A 130 -7.95 7.37 13.08
C ALA A 130 -7.34 7.77 14.45
N ASP A 131 -7.81 7.18 15.55
CA ASP A 131 -7.24 7.39 16.89
C ASP A 131 -5.85 6.70 17.00
N ASP A 132 -5.62 5.59 16.29
CA ASP A 132 -4.34 4.86 16.27
C ASP A 132 -3.78 4.73 14.83
N ILE A 133 -3.25 5.84 14.32
CA ILE A 133 -2.69 5.92 12.96
C ILE A 133 -1.43 5.08 12.82
N GLN A 134 -0.62 4.94 13.86
CA GLN A 134 0.56 4.09 13.80
C GLN A 134 0.15 2.63 13.60
N TRP A 135 -0.77 2.12 14.42
CA TRP A 135 -1.31 0.77 14.24
C TRP A 135 -1.96 0.58 12.87
N THR A 136 -2.75 1.55 12.40
CA THR A 136 -3.39 1.49 11.07
C THR A 136 -2.36 1.43 9.95
N THR A 137 -1.29 2.22 10.06
CA THR A 137 -0.19 2.24 9.08
C THR A 137 0.57 0.93 9.09
N ASP A 138 0.87 0.38 10.26
CA ASP A 138 1.54 -0.92 10.42
C ASP A 138 0.68 -2.05 9.85
N LEU A 139 -0.63 -2.01 10.06
CA LEU A 139 -1.59 -2.97 9.50
C LEU A 139 -1.61 -2.90 7.96
N GLY A 140 -1.69 -1.69 7.39
CA GLY A 140 -1.66 -1.48 5.95
C GLY A 140 -0.33 -1.96 5.34
N ASN A 141 0.79 -1.62 5.95
CA ASN A 141 2.12 -2.06 5.51
C ASN A 141 2.28 -3.57 5.59
N ALA A 142 1.83 -4.21 6.68
CA ALA A 142 1.85 -5.65 6.82
C ALA A 142 0.98 -6.34 5.76
N PHE A 143 -0.20 -5.79 5.46
CA PHE A 143 -1.08 -6.32 4.42
C PHE A 143 -0.47 -6.20 3.02
N LEU A 144 0.17 -5.07 2.71
CA LEU A 144 0.86 -4.85 1.44
C LEU A 144 2.10 -5.74 1.28
N ALA A 145 2.86 -5.95 2.35
CA ALA A 145 4.08 -6.76 2.32
C ALA A 145 3.81 -8.28 2.34
N GLN A 146 2.77 -8.71 3.06
CA GLN A 146 2.52 -10.13 3.34
C GLN A 146 1.03 -10.43 3.60
N GLN A 147 0.20 -10.11 2.60
CA GLN A 147 -1.26 -10.34 2.64
C GLN A 147 -1.65 -11.74 3.14
N THR A 148 -1.00 -12.79 2.64
CA THR A 148 -1.29 -14.18 3.02
C THR A 148 -1.06 -14.40 4.51
N ASP A 149 0.09 -13.99 5.04
CA ASP A 149 0.42 -14.19 6.45
C ASP A 149 -0.50 -13.37 7.39
N VAL A 150 -0.96 -12.20 6.95
CA VAL A 150 -1.95 -11.39 7.67
C VAL A 150 -3.30 -12.10 7.73
N MET A 151 -3.78 -12.66 6.61
CA MET A 151 -5.03 -13.41 6.57
C MET A 151 -4.94 -14.69 7.41
N ASP A 152 -3.80 -15.39 7.37
CA ASP A 152 -3.56 -16.56 8.20
C ASP A 152 -3.55 -16.20 9.69
N ALA A 153 -2.93 -15.08 10.07
CA ALA A 153 -2.95 -14.56 11.44
C ALA A 153 -4.38 -14.28 11.93
N VAL A 154 -5.22 -13.66 11.09
CA VAL A 154 -6.63 -13.43 11.43
C VAL A 154 -7.37 -14.75 11.69
N GLN A 155 -7.19 -15.74 10.81
CA GLN A 155 -7.84 -17.04 10.96
C GLN A 155 -7.34 -17.79 12.20
N ARG A 156 -6.03 -17.75 12.50
CA ARG A 156 -5.47 -18.28 13.75
C ARG A 156 -6.10 -17.62 14.97
N MET A 157 -6.23 -16.30 14.97
CA MET A 157 -6.82 -15.55 16.08
C MET A 157 -8.30 -15.86 16.27
N ARG A 158 -9.05 -16.09 15.19
CA ARG A 158 -10.45 -16.54 15.28
C ARG A 158 -10.57 -17.93 15.85
N GLN A 159 -9.76 -18.87 15.39
CA GLN A 159 -9.73 -20.23 15.96
C GLN A 159 -9.37 -20.20 17.45
N LYS A 160 -8.41 -19.35 17.83
CA LYS A 160 -8.02 -19.14 19.23
C LYS A 160 -9.17 -18.56 20.06
N ALA A 161 -9.89 -17.56 19.53
CA ALA A 161 -11.05 -16.96 20.20
C ALA A 161 -12.24 -17.92 20.32
N GLN A 162 -12.42 -18.82 19.35
CA GLN A 162 -13.43 -19.90 19.41
C GLN A 162 -13.05 -20.96 20.47
N GLY A 163 -11.77 -21.32 20.58
CA GLY A 163 -11.28 -22.34 21.50
C GLY A 163 -11.17 -21.93 22.97
N THR A 164 -11.03 -20.63 23.28
CA THR A 164 -10.92 -20.13 24.67
C THR A 164 -12.26 -19.92 25.37
N GLY A 165 -13.39 -20.33 24.78
CA GLY A 165 -14.69 -20.30 25.45
C GLY A 165 -15.35 -18.92 25.54
N ALA A 166 -14.97 -17.96 24.68
CA ALA A 166 -15.76 -16.74 24.48
C ALA A 166 -17.04 -16.98 23.64
N LEU A 167 -17.26 -18.22 23.19
CA LEU A 167 -18.45 -18.68 22.48
C LEU A 167 -19.24 -19.70 23.30
N GLN A 168 -19.77 -19.25 24.44
CA GLN A 168 -21.06 -19.75 24.89
C GLN A 168 -22.09 -18.66 24.64
N SER A 169 -22.86 -18.83 23.55
CA SER A 169 -24.10 -18.11 23.26
C SER A 169 -24.04 -16.58 23.26
N ASN A 170 -23.87 -16.00 22.07
CA ASN A 170 -24.81 -14.95 21.68
C ASN A 170 -25.02 -15.00 20.17
N GLU A 171 -26.29 -15.07 19.80
CA GLU A 171 -26.85 -15.41 18.49
C GLU A 171 -26.48 -14.44 17.34
N GLN A 172 -25.60 -13.47 17.58
CA GLN A 172 -25.13 -12.52 16.57
C GLN A 172 -23.91 -13.01 15.77
N GLN A 173 -23.34 -14.15 16.16
CA GLN A 173 -22.28 -14.84 15.40
C GLN A 173 -22.84 -16.10 14.70
N ARG A 174 -24.06 -16.00 14.14
CA ARG A 174 -24.42 -16.87 13.01
C ARG A 174 -23.59 -16.43 11.82
N VAL A 175 -22.37 -16.99 11.75
CA VAL A 175 -21.68 -17.18 10.49
C VAL A 175 -22.71 -17.82 9.57
N GLU A 176 -23.07 -17.13 8.50
CA GLU A 176 -23.67 -17.75 7.33
C GLU A 176 -22.64 -18.74 6.76
N THR A 177 -22.38 -19.84 7.48
CA THR A 177 -21.91 -21.07 6.86
C THR A 177 -23.13 -21.61 6.14
N ARG A 178 -23.51 -20.95 5.05
CA ARG A 178 -24.29 -21.57 4.01
C ARG A 178 -23.33 -22.58 3.40
N VAL A 179 -23.32 -23.78 3.97
CA VAL A 179 -22.88 -24.98 3.25
C VAL A 179 -23.75 -24.99 2.00
N VAL A 180 -23.17 -24.55 0.88
CA VAL A 180 -23.73 -24.85 -0.42
C VAL A 180 -23.49 -26.35 -0.59
N GLU A 181 -24.44 -27.13 -0.08
CA GLU A 181 -24.61 -28.53 -0.47
C GLU A 181 -24.92 -28.50 -1.97
N GLU A 182 -23.89 -28.83 -2.74
CA GLU A 182 -23.97 -29.23 -4.13
C GLU A 182 -24.85 -30.49 -4.21
N LYS A 183 -25.91 -30.44 -5.03
CA LYS A 183 -26.66 -31.63 -5.45
C LYS A 183 -27.11 -31.50 -6.89
#